data_AF-A0A9Q7AC38-F1
#
_entry.id   AF-A0A9Q7AC38-F1
#
_cell.length_a   1.000
_cell.length_b   1.000
_cell.length_c   1.000
_cell.angle_alpha   90.00
_cell.angle_beta   90.00
_cell.angle_gamma   90.00
#
_symmetry.space_group_name_H-M   'P 1'
#
loop_
_entity.id
_entity.type
_entity.pdbx_description
1 polymer ?
#
loop_
_entity_poly.entity_id
_entity_poly.type
_entity_poly.pdbx_seq_one_letter_code
_entity_poly.pdbx_strand_id
1 'polypeptide(L)'
;MRDQALPEVRVALLDEAAAPAVCELYRAVYGDRFPFPDVYDPEKLLRANREGRQINVVASVEGRVVGQAVTVRSAWNGRLYELVGLMVLPEARGLGLSRRLAGALMEEVFPRLDWLVRYTESTTAHVRSQKVDLSLGQAHTALAKTCGKERYASEVVEDGIVWAVARRAGVPSAFLRGLDTSRAASAPGVLAVLTAADVKGTNLLGIIEPDQPVLAVDRIRYGGDPVCLVLGETLEAARRGASLVDVDLDPLPGVFDPVRALEPGAPLIHEGREGNVAASGFVRRGDVEALLASCDHVVEETFRFAAQEHAYLETEGGVARYDGQILTMEVSTRNPWRDRDELSRALGLPRDGIRVIAPSLGGGFGGKDGVVIQGLLGLAALHSEGRPVKMVFSRQESFLCSPKRHGAVTTLTLGCDGYGGCGGCTILVDGESRLACLMKTAQIEGRHLVTIEGIEKDGRFAPLLEAFASSGAVQCGYCTPAMVLAAVDLLRRNGDPDEEQVLEALSGNLCRCTGYRSIARAVVAGAKKMREAGTCLS
;
A
#
# COMPACT_ATOMS: atom_id res chain seq x y z
N MET A 1 -7.51 -43.79 8.25
CA MET A 1 -7.53 -44.29 6.85
C MET A 1 -6.15 -44.10 6.22
N ARG A 2 -5.15 -44.91 6.62
CA ARG A 2 -3.83 -44.96 5.99
C ARG A 2 -3.54 -46.42 5.73
N ASP A 3 -4.02 -46.92 4.59
CA ASP A 3 -3.61 -48.20 3.97
C ASP A 3 -4.39 -48.42 2.66
N GLN A 4 -4.55 -47.38 1.85
CA GLN A 4 -4.85 -47.56 0.42
C GLN A 4 -3.55 -47.33 -0.34
N ALA A 5 -3.07 -48.36 -1.04
CA ALA A 5 -2.00 -48.21 -2.00
C ALA A 5 -2.40 -47.11 -2.99
N LEU A 6 -1.63 -46.01 -3.03
CA LEU A 6 -1.88 -44.94 -3.98
C LEU A 6 -1.70 -45.52 -5.40
N PRO A 7 -2.64 -45.25 -6.33
CA PRO A 7 -2.58 -45.83 -7.66
C PRO A 7 -1.30 -45.39 -8.41
N GLU A 8 -0.80 -46.26 -9.29
CA GLU A 8 0.42 -46.01 -10.05
C GLU A 8 0.21 -44.80 -10.97
N VAL A 9 1.10 -43.81 -10.84
CA VAL A 9 1.07 -42.58 -11.65
C VAL A 9 2.12 -42.72 -12.73
N ARG A 10 1.72 -42.64 -13.99
CA ARG A 10 2.64 -42.63 -15.13
C ARG A 10 2.68 -41.26 -15.77
N VAL A 11 3.87 -40.74 -15.98
CA VAL A 11 4.09 -39.46 -16.67
C VAL A 11 4.74 -39.76 -18.02
N ALA A 12 4.29 -39.07 -19.07
CA ALA A 12 4.82 -39.23 -20.42
C ALA A 12 4.70 -37.92 -21.22
N LEU A 13 5.51 -37.78 -22.27
CA LEU A 13 5.30 -36.73 -23.25
C LEU A 13 3.97 -36.94 -23.98
N LEU A 14 3.29 -35.84 -24.31
CA LEU A 14 2.03 -35.90 -25.05
C LEU A 14 2.25 -36.55 -26.42
N ASP A 15 1.51 -37.63 -26.65
CA ASP A 15 1.48 -38.40 -27.90
C ASP A 15 0.08 -38.39 -28.54
N GLU A 16 -0.06 -39.03 -29.70
CA GLU A 16 -1.31 -39.06 -30.46
C GLU A 16 -2.46 -39.69 -29.68
N ALA A 17 -2.17 -40.66 -28.81
CA ALA A 17 -3.17 -41.35 -28.00
C ALA A 17 -3.68 -40.46 -26.85
N ALA A 18 -2.82 -39.66 -26.24
CA ALA A 18 -3.14 -38.80 -25.10
C ALA A 18 -3.69 -37.42 -25.50
N ALA A 19 -3.48 -36.97 -26.74
CA ALA A 19 -3.87 -35.63 -27.19
C ALA A 19 -5.38 -35.32 -27.06
N PRO A 20 -6.31 -36.22 -27.44
CA PRO A 20 -7.74 -36.00 -27.22
C PRO A 20 -8.10 -35.83 -25.74
N ALA A 21 -7.50 -36.64 -24.87
CA ALA A 21 -7.75 -36.61 -23.42
C ALA A 21 -7.24 -35.31 -22.77
N VAL A 22 -6.18 -34.71 -23.31
CA VAL A 22 -5.71 -33.39 -22.89
C VAL A 22 -6.71 -32.28 -23.26
N CYS A 23 -7.29 -32.33 -24.46
CA CYS A 23 -8.31 -31.36 -24.86
C CYS A 23 -9.55 -31.45 -23.94
N GLU A 24 -9.95 -32.67 -23.55
CA GLU A 24 -11.01 -32.89 -22.57
C GLU A 24 -10.63 -32.37 -21.18
N LEU A 25 -9.37 -32.53 -20.76
CA LEU A 25 -8.86 -31.97 -19.51
C LEU A 25 -8.99 -30.43 -19.48
N TYR A 26 -8.63 -29.74 -20.57
CA TYR A 26 -8.84 -28.29 -20.67
C TYR A 26 -10.32 -27.90 -20.56
N ARG A 27 -11.23 -28.64 -21.20
CA ARG A 27 -12.68 -28.40 -21.10
C ARG A 27 -13.19 -28.62 -19.68
N ALA A 28 -12.70 -29.67 -19.00
CA ALA A 28 -13.11 -29.96 -17.63
C ALA A 28 -12.66 -28.89 -16.64
N VAL A 29 -11.46 -28.32 -16.83
CA VAL A 29 -10.89 -27.32 -15.90
C VAL A 29 -11.38 -25.90 -16.20
N TYR A 30 -11.50 -25.52 -17.47
CA TYR A 30 -11.76 -24.13 -17.89
C TYR A 30 -13.08 -23.93 -18.65
N GLY A 31 -13.83 -24.99 -18.96
CA GLY A 31 -15.01 -24.95 -19.83
C GLY A 31 -14.65 -24.59 -21.28
N ASP A 32 -15.64 -24.19 -22.09
CA ASP A 32 -15.45 -23.75 -23.49
C ASP A 32 -15.07 -22.25 -23.61
N ARG A 33 -14.79 -21.57 -22.49
CA ARG A 33 -14.55 -20.12 -22.43
C ARG A 33 -13.06 -19.75 -22.37
N PHE A 34 -12.15 -20.73 -22.47
CA PHE A 34 -10.72 -20.44 -22.43
C PHE A 34 -10.30 -19.68 -23.70
N PRO A 35 -9.52 -18.59 -23.58
CA PRO A 35 -9.28 -17.66 -24.69
C PRO A 35 -8.37 -18.21 -25.81
N PHE A 36 -7.90 -19.46 -25.71
CA PHE A 36 -6.99 -20.08 -26.67
C PHE A 36 -7.65 -21.30 -27.31
N PRO A 37 -8.37 -21.16 -28.44
CA PRO A 37 -9.15 -22.25 -29.03
C PRO A 37 -8.29 -23.43 -29.51
N ASP A 38 -7.00 -23.19 -29.78
CA ASP A 38 -6.05 -24.20 -30.24
C ASP A 38 -5.75 -25.28 -29.19
N VAL A 39 -6.02 -25.03 -27.90
CA VAL A 39 -5.81 -26.04 -26.84
C VAL A 39 -6.87 -27.15 -26.85
N TYR A 40 -7.92 -27.01 -27.66
CA TYR A 40 -8.98 -27.99 -27.83
C TYR A 40 -8.84 -28.83 -29.10
N ASP A 41 -7.77 -28.60 -29.88
CA ASP A 41 -7.47 -29.29 -31.12
C ASP A 41 -6.24 -30.22 -30.92
N PRO A 42 -6.43 -31.55 -30.89
CA PRO A 42 -5.36 -32.51 -30.67
C PRO A 42 -4.22 -32.40 -31.69
N GLU A 43 -4.54 -32.15 -32.97
CA GLU A 43 -3.53 -32.08 -34.03
C GLU A 43 -2.65 -30.84 -33.87
N LYS A 44 -3.23 -29.71 -33.46
CA LYS A 44 -2.48 -28.48 -33.18
C LYS A 44 -1.57 -28.62 -31.97
N LEU A 45 -2.03 -29.28 -30.90
CA LEU A 45 -1.21 -29.55 -29.72
C LEU A 45 0.02 -30.39 -30.08
N LEU A 46 -0.19 -31.48 -30.82
CA LEU A 46 0.85 -32.38 -31.30
C LEU A 46 1.81 -31.71 -32.27
N ARG A 47 1.29 -30.88 -33.19
CA ARG A 47 2.10 -30.12 -34.13
C ARG A 47 3.01 -29.13 -33.41
N ALA A 48 2.49 -28.40 -32.42
CA ALA A 48 3.29 -27.43 -31.68
C ALA A 48 4.32 -28.10 -30.75
N ASN A 49 4.06 -29.32 -30.27
CA ASN A 49 5.07 -30.19 -29.65
C ASN A 49 6.18 -30.59 -30.64
N ARG A 50 5.81 -31.09 -31.83
CA ARG A 50 6.79 -31.51 -32.88
C ARG A 50 7.66 -30.35 -33.35
N GLU A 51 7.10 -29.16 -33.45
CA GLU A 51 7.81 -27.94 -33.87
C GLU A 51 8.57 -27.25 -32.72
N GLY A 52 8.54 -27.80 -31.50
CA GLY A 52 9.26 -27.25 -30.34
C GLY A 52 8.76 -25.88 -29.86
N ARG A 53 7.56 -25.47 -30.27
CA ARG A 53 6.92 -24.20 -29.85
C ARG A 53 6.32 -24.30 -28.45
N GLN A 54 5.92 -25.51 -28.07
CA GLN A 54 5.48 -25.87 -26.73
C GLN A 54 5.93 -27.29 -26.41
N ILE A 55 6.04 -27.65 -25.13
CA ILE A 55 6.25 -29.04 -24.70
C ILE A 55 5.15 -29.39 -23.72
N ASN A 56 4.36 -30.41 -24.07
CA ASN A 56 3.29 -30.92 -23.24
C ASN A 56 3.68 -32.28 -22.64
N VAL A 57 3.56 -32.38 -21.32
CA VAL A 57 3.74 -33.60 -20.53
C VAL A 57 2.42 -33.94 -19.87
N VAL A 58 2.02 -35.21 -19.89
CA VAL A 58 0.77 -35.68 -19.30
C VAL A 58 1.04 -36.65 -18.16
N ALA A 59 0.23 -36.56 -17.11
CA ALA A 59 0.16 -37.56 -16.06
C ALA A 59 -1.13 -38.37 -16.20
N SER A 60 -0.97 -39.68 -16.11
CA SER A 60 -2.06 -40.63 -16.14
C SER A 60 -2.08 -41.52 -14.91
N VAL A 61 -3.28 -41.91 -14.51
CA VAL A 61 -3.53 -42.89 -13.45
C VAL A 61 -4.44 -43.94 -14.06
N GLU A 62 -4.03 -45.21 -14.02
CA GLU A 62 -4.77 -46.34 -14.61
C GLU A 62 -5.14 -46.10 -16.09
N GLY A 63 -4.27 -45.42 -16.84
CA GLY A 63 -4.47 -45.13 -18.27
C GLY A 63 -5.33 -43.89 -18.57
N ARG A 64 -5.89 -43.22 -17.57
CA ARG A 64 -6.65 -41.97 -17.75
C ARG A 64 -5.75 -40.76 -17.49
N VAL A 65 -5.75 -39.78 -18.41
CA VAL A 65 -5.05 -38.50 -18.21
C VAL A 65 -5.76 -37.69 -17.13
N VAL A 66 -5.02 -37.31 -16.09
CA VAL A 66 -5.52 -36.59 -14.91
C VAL A 66 -4.78 -35.28 -14.63
N GLY A 67 -3.70 -35.02 -15.36
CA GLY A 67 -2.96 -33.77 -15.30
C GLY A 67 -2.05 -33.57 -16.49
N GLN A 68 -1.60 -32.33 -16.66
CA GLN A 68 -0.74 -31.88 -17.74
C GLN A 68 0.18 -30.76 -17.24
N ALA A 69 1.41 -30.77 -17.73
CA ALA A 69 2.31 -29.63 -17.70
C ALA A 69 2.57 -29.15 -19.13
N VAL A 70 2.59 -27.84 -19.33
CA VAL A 70 2.95 -27.21 -20.60
C VAL A 70 4.02 -26.15 -20.38
N THR A 71 5.06 -26.18 -21.22
CA THR A 71 6.05 -25.10 -21.31
C THR A 71 5.89 -24.40 -22.63
N VAL A 72 5.69 -23.08 -22.62
CA VAL A 72 5.54 -22.26 -23.83
C VAL A 72 6.62 -21.17 -23.88
N ARG A 73 7.22 -20.99 -25.05
CA ARG A 73 8.20 -19.94 -25.33
C ARG A 73 7.50 -18.75 -25.98
N SER A 74 7.57 -17.57 -25.36
CA SER A 74 6.98 -16.33 -25.88
C SER A 74 7.99 -15.18 -25.86
N ALA A 75 8.01 -14.34 -26.91
CA ALA A 75 8.88 -13.16 -26.95
C ALA A 75 8.04 -11.88 -26.76
N TRP A 76 8.41 -11.05 -25.79
CA TRP A 76 7.75 -9.77 -25.51
C TRP A 76 8.80 -8.69 -25.24
N ASN A 77 8.68 -7.51 -25.86
CA ASN A 77 9.66 -6.41 -25.75
C ASN A 77 11.13 -6.84 -25.96
N GLY A 78 11.40 -7.70 -26.94
CA GLY A 78 12.75 -8.18 -27.24
C GLY A 78 13.35 -9.14 -26.20
N ARG A 79 12.56 -9.55 -25.20
CA ARG A 79 12.94 -10.55 -24.20
C ARG A 79 12.14 -11.83 -24.40
N LEU A 80 12.82 -12.96 -24.23
CA LEU A 80 12.22 -14.29 -24.25
C LEU A 80 11.72 -14.64 -22.84
N TYR A 81 10.46 -15.04 -22.76
CA TYR A 81 9.75 -15.47 -21.57
C TYR A 81 9.33 -16.92 -21.73
N GLU A 82 9.42 -17.67 -20.64
CA GLU A 82 8.95 -19.04 -20.58
C GLU A 82 7.90 -19.17 -19.49
N LEU A 83 6.74 -19.66 -19.89
CA LEU A 83 5.61 -19.89 -18.99
C LEU A 83 5.48 -21.40 -18.79
N VAL A 84 5.57 -21.85 -17.54
CA VAL A 84 5.25 -23.23 -17.15
C VAL A 84 3.84 -23.23 -16.57
N GLY A 85 2.90 -23.79 -17.31
CA GLY A 85 1.54 -24.02 -16.85
C GLY A 85 1.40 -25.44 -16.32
N LEU A 86 0.93 -25.61 -15.09
CA LEU A 86 0.61 -26.92 -14.51
C LEU A 86 -0.90 -27.01 -14.27
N MET A 87 -1.52 -28.03 -14.84
CA MET A 87 -2.94 -28.32 -14.73
C MET A 87 -3.14 -29.73 -14.18
N VAL A 88 -3.95 -29.85 -13.14
CA VAL A 88 -4.31 -31.16 -12.53
C VAL A 88 -5.78 -31.11 -12.17
N LEU A 89 -6.51 -32.18 -12.49
CA LEU A 89 -7.92 -32.31 -12.10
C LEU A 89 -8.07 -32.13 -10.57
N PRO A 90 -9.11 -31.42 -10.11
CA PRO A 90 -9.35 -31.20 -8.68
C PRO A 90 -9.34 -32.49 -7.86
N GLU A 91 -9.95 -33.55 -8.39
CA GLU A 91 -10.08 -34.87 -7.76
C GLU A 91 -8.72 -35.58 -7.61
N ALA A 92 -7.74 -35.19 -8.43
CA ALA A 92 -6.44 -35.84 -8.49
C ALA A 92 -5.35 -35.12 -7.67
N ARG A 93 -5.64 -33.92 -7.12
CA ARG A 93 -4.70 -33.13 -6.29
C ARG A 93 -4.33 -33.83 -4.97
N GLY A 94 -5.26 -34.61 -4.40
CA GLY A 94 -5.03 -35.40 -3.17
C GLY A 94 -4.01 -36.52 -3.31
N LEU A 95 -3.61 -36.88 -4.54
CA LEU A 95 -2.66 -37.96 -4.84
C LEU A 95 -1.20 -37.47 -5.00
N GLY A 96 -0.93 -36.19 -4.70
CA GLY A 96 0.42 -35.60 -4.82
C GLY A 96 0.90 -35.41 -6.27
N LEU A 97 -0.01 -35.51 -7.24
CA LEU A 97 0.29 -35.48 -8.68
C LEU A 97 0.99 -34.19 -9.13
N SER A 98 0.67 -33.05 -8.55
CA SER A 98 1.33 -31.78 -8.88
C SER A 98 2.82 -31.83 -8.62
N ARG A 99 3.25 -32.48 -7.53
CA ARG A 99 4.68 -32.64 -7.18
C ARG A 99 5.37 -33.64 -8.11
N ARG A 100 4.68 -34.71 -8.51
CA ARG A 100 5.22 -35.72 -9.44
C ARG A 100 5.35 -35.19 -10.87
N LEU A 101 4.36 -34.45 -11.37
CA LEU A 101 4.43 -33.74 -12.66
C LEU A 101 5.55 -32.70 -12.67
N ALA A 102 5.69 -31.93 -11.59
CA ALA A 102 6.80 -30.98 -11.45
C ALA A 102 8.16 -31.70 -11.43
N GLY A 103 8.26 -32.87 -10.77
CA GLY A 103 9.46 -33.70 -10.79
C GLY A 103 9.81 -34.22 -12.20
N ALA A 104 8.84 -34.76 -12.93
CA ALA A 104 9.05 -35.26 -14.28
C ALA A 104 9.44 -34.15 -15.29
N LEU A 105 8.90 -32.94 -15.14
CA LEU A 105 9.40 -31.76 -15.88
C LEU A 105 10.90 -31.54 -15.63
N MET A 106 11.33 -31.67 -14.37
CA MET A 106 12.73 -31.49 -13.97
C MET A 106 13.66 -32.60 -14.46
N GLU A 107 13.18 -33.84 -14.50
CA GLU A 107 14.01 -35.01 -14.79
C GLU A 107 14.01 -35.43 -16.26
N GLU A 108 12.89 -35.27 -16.97
CA GLU A 108 12.73 -35.78 -18.33
C GLU A 108 12.73 -34.69 -19.40
N VAL A 109 12.26 -33.49 -19.04
CA VAL A 109 12.07 -32.39 -20.00
C VAL A 109 13.23 -31.40 -19.95
N PHE A 110 13.56 -30.83 -18.80
CA PHE A 110 14.64 -29.83 -18.69
C PHE A 110 16.00 -30.32 -19.18
N PRO A 111 16.43 -31.58 -18.97
CA PRO A 111 17.72 -32.07 -19.48
C PRO A 111 17.79 -32.23 -21.01
N ARG A 112 16.64 -32.31 -21.69
CA ARG A 112 16.56 -32.44 -23.16
C ARG A 112 16.44 -31.09 -23.88
N LEU A 113 16.39 -30.00 -23.11
CA LEU A 113 16.39 -28.63 -23.60
C LEU A 113 17.84 -28.11 -23.63
N ASP A 114 18.55 -28.37 -24.73
CA ASP A 114 19.96 -28.02 -24.93
C ASP A 114 20.28 -26.52 -24.71
N TRP A 115 19.29 -25.64 -24.87
CA TRP A 115 19.39 -24.19 -24.65
C TRP A 115 19.15 -23.78 -23.19
N LEU A 116 18.54 -24.63 -22.37
CA LEU A 116 18.45 -24.43 -20.92
C LEU A 116 19.80 -24.73 -20.27
N VAL A 117 20.57 -25.69 -20.79
CA VAL A 117 21.93 -26.03 -20.32
C VAL A 117 22.89 -24.84 -20.44
N ARG A 118 22.73 -23.96 -21.44
CA ARG A 118 23.52 -22.71 -21.52
C ARG A 118 23.07 -21.64 -20.54
N TYR A 119 21.82 -21.66 -20.07
CA TYR A 119 21.35 -20.77 -19.01
C TYR A 119 21.74 -21.33 -17.62
N THR A 120 21.70 -22.66 -17.44
CA THR A 120 22.08 -23.34 -16.21
C THR A 120 23.59 -23.49 -16.04
N GLU A 121 24.42 -23.55 -17.08
CA GLU A 121 25.88 -23.46 -16.92
C GLU A 121 26.32 -22.09 -16.40
N SER A 122 25.51 -21.04 -16.62
CA SER A 122 25.70 -19.74 -15.96
C SER A 122 25.12 -19.64 -14.53
N THR A 123 24.35 -20.65 -14.07
CA THR A 123 23.67 -20.64 -12.76
C THR A 123 23.88 -21.88 -11.87
N THR A 124 24.58 -22.94 -12.31
CA THR A 124 24.83 -24.15 -11.50
C THR A 124 26.28 -24.35 -11.06
N ALA A 125 27.21 -23.51 -11.51
CA ALA A 125 28.47 -23.30 -10.81
C ALA A 125 28.28 -22.17 -9.78
N HIS A 126 27.84 -22.51 -8.57
CA HIS A 126 27.76 -21.70 -7.31
C HIS A 126 26.36 -21.62 -6.68
N VAL A 127 25.78 -22.74 -6.24
CA VAL A 127 24.85 -22.70 -5.09
C VAL A 127 25.16 -23.84 -4.11
N ARG A 128 26.45 -23.95 -3.72
CA ARG A 128 26.79 -24.37 -2.35
C ARG A 128 26.70 -23.11 -1.50
N SER A 129 25.63 -22.99 -0.72
CA SER A 129 25.56 -22.17 0.50
C SER A 129 26.26 -20.81 0.50
N GLN A 130 26.21 -20.05 -0.60
CA GLN A 130 26.21 -18.60 -0.41
C GLN A 130 24.83 -18.29 0.11
N LYS A 131 24.75 -18.05 1.43
CA LYS A 131 23.79 -17.08 1.94
C LYS A 131 23.88 -15.91 0.96
N VAL A 132 22.88 -15.76 0.09
CA VAL A 132 22.63 -14.44 -0.49
C VAL A 132 22.35 -13.62 0.75
N ASP A 133 23.35 -12.85 1.15
CA ASP A 133 23.18 -11.94 2.24
C ASP A 133 22.09 -10.98 1.78
N LEU A 134 20.88 -11.19 2.30
CA LEU A 134 19.76 -10.27 2.12
C LEU A 134 20.03 -8.96 2.89
N SER A 135 21.21 -8.78 3.50
CA SER A 135 21.85 -7.47 3.59
C SER A 135 22.20 -6.97 2.18
N LEU A 136 21.15 -6.71 1.39
CA LEU A 136 21.27 -6.04 0.10
C LEU A 136 21.83 -4.65 0.33
N GLY A 137 23.14 -4.55 0.18
CA GLY A 137 23.90 -3.38 -0.24
C GLY A 137 23.85 -2.21 0.73
N GLN A 138 24.97 -1.52 0.86
CA GLN A 138 24.87 -0.09 1.12
C GLN A 138 23.84 0.47 0.14
N ALA A 139 22.71 1.02 0.61
CA ALA A 139 21.86 1.81 -0.28
C ALA A 139 22.82 2.74 -1.03
N HIS A 140 22.75 2.86 -2.36
CA HIS A 140 23.79 3.57 -3.13
C HIS A 140 24.06 5.00 -2.61
N THR A 141 23.08 5.58 -1.92
CA THR A 141 23.14 6.87 -1.23
C THR A 141 23.55 6.82 0.26
N ALA A 142 23.64 5.64 0.89
CA ALA A 142 23.85 5.48 2.34
C ALA A 142 25.13 6.17 2.79
N LEU A 143 26.26 5.92 2.11
CA LEU A 143 27.52 6.58 2.42
C LEU A 143 27.41 8.11 2.26
N ALA A 144 26.81 8.59 1.18
CA ALA A 144 26.59 10.01 0.95
C ALA A 144 25.72 10.64 2.05
N LYS A 145 24.64 9.97 2.47
CA LYS A 145 23.75 10.38 3.56
C LYS A 145 24.48 10.43 4.90
N THR A 146 25.22 9.39 5.26
CA THR A 146 25.97 9.33 6.53
C THR A 146 27.12 10.34 6.59
N CYS A 147 27.62 10.79 5.43
CA CYS A 147 28.68 11.79 5.34
C CYS A 147 28.16 13.22 5.09
N GLY A 148 26.84 13.44 5.05
CA GLY A 148 26.25 14.75 4.75
C GLY A 148 26.56 15.27 3.33
N LYS A 149 26.81 14.35 2.38
CA LYS A 149 27.10 14.66 0.97
C LYS A 149 25.89 14.46 0.05
N GLU A 150 24.88 13.74 0.52
CA GLU A 150 23.63 13.58 -0.23
C GLU A 150 22.91 14.92 -0.31
N ARG A 151 22.45 15.31 -1.50
CA ARG A 151 21.77 16.59 -1.69
C ARG A 151 20.26 16.42 -1.63
N TYR A 152 19.62 17.24 -0.82
CA TYR A 152 18.16 17.35 -0.76
C TYR A 152 17.69 18.66 -1.39
N ALA A 153 16.45 18.69 -1.91
CA ALA A 153 15.91 19.87 -2.60
C ALA A 153 15.92 21.13 -1.71
N SER A 154 15.68 20.96 -0.40
CA SER A 154 15.71 22.05 0.57
C SER A 154 17.09 22.66 0.80
N GLU A 155 18.17 21.96 0.42
CA GLU A 155 19.56 22.38 0.66
C GLU A 155 20.17 23.16 -0.51
N VAL A 156 19.46 23.27 -1.63
CA VAL A 156 19.94 24.04 -2.79
C VAL A 156 20.15 25.51 -2.39
N VAL A 157 21.37 26.01 -2.54
CA VAL A 157 21.74 27.41 -2.31
C VAL A 157 22.39 27.91 -3.60
N GLU A 158 21.94 29.08 -4.05
CA GLU A 158 22.40 29.72 -5.28
C GLU A 158 22.52 31.22 -5.04
N ASP A 159 23.44 31.89 -5.74
CA ASP A 159 23.59 33.34 -5.64
C ASP A 159 22.37 34.07 -6.23
N GLY A 160 21.97 35.17 -5.58
CA GLY A 160 20.82 35.97 -6.02
C GLY A 160 19.46 35.31 -5.78
N ILE A 161 19.37 34.35 -4.85
CA ILE A 161 18.13 33.64 -4.54
C ILE A 161 17.07 34.53 -3.90
N VAL A 162 15.88 34.47 -4.48
CA VAL A 162 14.65 35.08 -3.96
C VAL A 162 13.97 34.08 -3.05
N TRP A 163 13.46 34.56 -1.92
CA TRP A 163 12.70 33.74 -0.98
C TRP A 163 11.20 33.97 -1.16
N ALA A 164 10.43 32.90 -1.32
CA ALA A 164 8.98 32.95 -1.37
C ALA A 164 8.37 32.45 -0.05
N VAL A 165 7.40 33.19 0.49
CA VAL A 165 6.65 32.85 1.71
C VAL A 165 5.17 33.10 1.48
N ALA A 166 4.33 32.10 1.77
CA ALA A 166 2.89 32.25 1.65
C ALA A 166 2.31 32.92 2.90
N ARG A 167 1.42 33.90 2.70
CA ARG A 167 0.51 34.36 3.76
C ARG A 167 -0.63 33.35 3.83
N ARG A 168 -0.73 32.63 4.95
CA ARG A 168 -1.79 31.64 5.22
C ARG A 168 -3.01 32.32 5.84
N ALA A 169 -4.21 31.80 5.57
CA ALA A 169 -5.45 32.35 6.07
C ALA A 169 -5.58 32.32 7.59
N GLY A 170 -5.10 31.25 8.25
CA GLY A 170 -5.10 31.10 9.71
C GLY A 170 -6.46 30.83 10.34
N VAL A 171 -7.54 30.79 9.55
CA VAL A 171 -8.91 30.48 9.99
C VAL A 171 -9.45 29.23 9.28
N PRO A 172 -10.30 28.44 9.93
CA PRO A 172 -10.78 27.18 9.35
C PRO A 172 -11.74 27.39 8.19
N SER A 173 -12.49 28.50 8.17
CA SER A 173 -13.44 28.80 7.11
C SER A 173 -13.80 30.29 7.10
N ALA A 174 -13.79 30.92 5.93
CA ALA A 174 -14.21 32.31 5.75
C ALA A 174 -14.51 32.62 4.27
N PHE A 175 -15.24 33.69 4.00
CA PHE A 175 -15.15 34.38 2.71
C PHE A 175 -13.96 35.35 2.73
N LEU A 176 -13.16 35.35 1.67
CA LEU A 176 -12.10 36.32 1.45
C LEU A 176 -12.72 37.55 0.77
N ARG A 177 -12.88 38.64 1.51
CA ARG A 177 -13.50 39.88 1.03
C ARG A 177 -12.51 40.77 0.29
N GLY A 178 -11.26 40.76 0.73
CA GLY A 178 -10.20 41.54 0.12
C GLY A 178 -8.83 41.31 0.73
N LEU A 179 -7.81 41.80 0.03
CA LEU A 179 -6.41 41.78 0.46
C LEU A 179 -5.83 43.18 0.28
N ASP A 180 -5.29 43.76 1.36
CA ASP A 180 -4.44 44.95 1.25
C ASP A 180 -2.97 44.54 1.36
N THR A 181 -2.27 44.63 0.24
CA THR A 181 -0.86 44.27 0.10
C THR A 181 0.06 45.49 0.13
N SER A 182 -0.46 46.73 0.25
CA SER A 182 0.29 47.97 0.08
C SER A 182 1.47 48.10 1.05
N ARG A 183 1.25 47.75 2.32
CA ARG A 183 2.28 47.76 3.37
C ARG A 183 3.36 46.71 3.13
N ALA A 184 2.97 45.52 2.67
CA ALA A 184 3.90 44.46 2.34
C ALA A 184 4.75 44.80 1.11
N ALA A 185 4.12 45.32 0.05
CA ALA A 185 4.79 45.74 -1.18
C ALA A 185 5.81 46.87 -0.96
N SER A 186 5.55 47.75 0.01
CA SER A 186 6.46 48.86 0.37
C SER A 186 7.52 48.47 1.41
N ALA A 187 7.52 47.23 1.90
CA ALA A 187 8.41 46.82 2.97
C ALA A 187 9.86 46.59 2.47
N PRO A 188 10.89 46.99 3.23
CA PRO A 188 12.29 46.80 2.81
C PRO A 188 12.64 45.34 2.51
N GLY A 189 13.21 45.13 1.32
CA GLY A 189 13.64 43.83 0.82
C GLY A 189 12.50 42.94 0.30
N VAL A 190 11.26 43.42 0.25
CA VAL A 190 10.17 42.75 -0.48
C VAL A 190 10.27 43.12 -1.95
N LEU A 191 10.20 42.10 -2.80
CA LEU A 191 10.34 42.21 -4.25
C LEU A 191 8.99 42.20 -4.96
N ALA A 192 8.05 41.38 -4.50
CA ALA A 192 6.71 41.29 -5.04
C ALA A 192 5.74 40.69 -4.02
N VAL A 193 4.45 41.02 -4.18
CA VAL A 193 3.34 40.35 -3.49
C VAL A 193 2.37 39.86 -4.55
N LEU A 194 2.23 38.54 -4.68
CA LEU A 194 1.41 37.88 -5.68
C LEU A 194 0.09 37.42 -5.07
N THR A 195 -0.98 37.59 -5.81
CA THR A 195 -2.35 37.19 -5.47
C THR A 195 -2.88 36.20 -6.50
N ALA A 196 -4.10 35.71 -6.32
CA ALA A 196 -4.71 34.81 -7.32
C ALA A 196 -4.83 35.44 -8.73
N ALA A 197 -4.85 36.77 -8.85
CA ALA A 197 -4.86 37.47 -10.14
C ALA A 197 -3.57 37.28 -10.97
N ASP A 198 -2.49 36.87 -10.30
CA ASP A 198 -1.19 36.62 -10.93
C ASP A 198 -1.08 35.22 -11.55
N VAL A 199 -2.05 34.34 -11.27
CA VAL A 199 -2.13 33.00 -11.83
C VAL A 199 -2.83 33.05 -13.19
N LYS A 200 -2.16 32.59 -14.25
CA LYS A 200 -2.69 32.66 -15.63
C LYS A 200 -3.47 31.43 -16.07
N GLY A 201 -3.33 30.31 -15.36
CA GLY A 201 -4.07 29.08 -15.63
C GLY A 201 -5.40 29.01 -14.89
N THR A 202 -5.83 27.79 -14.61
CA THR A 202 -7.09 27.53 -13.89
C THR A 202 -7.03 27.90 -12.41
N ASN A 203 -5.83 28.15 -11.86
CA ASN A 203 -5.59 28.30 -10.43
C ASN A 203 -5.95 27.06 -9.59
N LEU A 204 -6.33 25.93 -10.18
CA LEU A 204 -6.79 24.75 -9.43
C LEU A 204 -5.77 23.61 -9.48
N LEU A 205 -5.52 22.98 -8.35
CA LEU A 205 -4.69 21.79 -8.11
C LEU A 205 -5.58 20.67 -7.57
N GLY A 206 -5.10 19.43 -7.64
CA GLY A 206 -5.79 18.28 -7.09
C GLY A 206 -5.65 17.02 -7.93
N ILE A 207 -5.40 15.90 -7.24
CA ILE A 207 -5.10 14.60 -7.84
C ILE A 207 -6.34 13.94 -8.44
N ILE A 208 -7.45 13.97 -7.71
CA ILE A 208 -8.70 13.31 -8.07
C ILE A 208 -9.64 14.34 -8.70
N GLU A 209 -9.86 15.43 -7.98
CA GLU A 209 -10.67 16.56 -8.40
C GLU A 209 -9.82 17.83 -8.27
N PRO A 210 -9.81 18.71 -9.29
CA PRO A 210 -9.05 19.95 -9.24
C PRO A 210 -9.82 21.03 -8.48
N ASP A 211 -9.81 20.97 -7.14
CA ASP A 211 -10.62 21.83 -6.28
C ASP A 211 -9.82 22.66 -5.27
N GLN A 212 -8.49 22.56 -5.29
CA GLN A 212 -7.60 23.29 -4.38
C GLN A 212 -6.94 24.46 -5.10
N PRO A 213 -7.17 25.72 -4.71
CA PRO A 213 -6.56 26.83 -5.40
C PRO A 213 -5.04 26.93 -5.13
N VAL A 214 -4.24 27.39 -6.10
CA VAL A 214 -2.82 27.77 -5.84
C VAL A 214 -2.77 28.94 -4.86
N LEU A 215 -3.63 29.93 -5.07
CA LEU A 215 -3.91 31.03 -4.15
C LEU A 215 -5.42 31.22 -4.03
N ALA A 216 -5.95 31.33 -2.81
CA ALA A 216 -7.37 31.52 -2.54
C ALA A 216 -7.91 32.80 -3.22
N VAL A 217 -9.16 32.74 -3.69
CA VAL A 217 -9.83 33.84 -4.39
C VAL A 217 -10.92 34.45 -3.53
N ASP A 218 -11.96 33.67 -3.25
CA ASP A 218 -13.21 34.09 -2.60
C ASP A 218 -13.50 33.30 -1.32
N ARG A 219 -12.91 32.11 -1.18
CA ARG A 219 -13.22 31.18 -0.11
C ARG A 219 -11.96 30.62 0.56
N ILE A 220 -11.96 30.66 1.89
CA ILE A 220 -11.06 29.91 2.77
C ILE A 220 -11.79 28.65 3.24
N ARG A 221 -11.17 27.49 3.03
CA ARG A 221 -11.66 26.15 3.37
C ARG A 221 -10.89 25.52 4.52
N TYR A 222 -9.66 25.99 4.80
CA TYR A 222 -8.90 25.59 5.98
C TYR A 222 -7.80 26.62 6.33
N GLY A 223 -7.25 26.52 7.54
CA GLY A 223 -6.28 27.49 8.05
C GLY A 223 -4.96 27.58 7.26
N GLY A 224 -4.63 26.57 6.47
CA GLY A 224 -3.44 26.54 5.62
C GLY A 224 -3.64 27.08 4.20
N ASP A 225 -4.85 27.52 3.84
CA ASP A 225 -5.09 28.12 2.52
C ASP A 225 -4.14 29.32 2.32
N PRO A 226 -3.35 29.34 1.24
CA PRO A 226 -2.51 30.47 0.91
C PRO A 226 -3.38 31.58 0.29
N VAL A 227 -3.40 32.77 0.89
CA VAL A 227 -4.16 33.92 0.35
C VAL A 227 -3.32 34.78 -0.58
N CYS A 228 -2.02 34.87 -0.33
CA CYS A 228 -1.06 35.53 -1.20
C CYS A 228 0.35 34.95 -1.01
N LEU A 229 1.26 35.30 -1.91
CA LEU A 229 2.66 34.90 -1.88
C LEU A 229 3.56 36.13 -1.86
N VAL A 230 4.51 36.19 -0.93
CA VAL A 230 5.45 37.31 -0.81
C VAL A 230 6.84 36.84 -1.20
N LEU A 231 7.45 37.57 -2.14
CA LEU A 231 8.81 37.36 -2.61
C LEU A 231 9.72 38.39 -1.93
N GLY A 232 10.85 37.97 -1.38
CA GLY A 232 11.81 38.86 -0.74
C GLY A 232 13.25 38.47 -1.03
N GLU A 233 14.15 39.45 -0.91
CA GLU A 233 15.61 39.27 -1.06
C GLU A 233 16.18 38.33 0.01
N THR A 234 15.55 38.30 1.17
CA THR A 234 15.88 37.38 2.26
C THR A 234 14.61 36.70 2.78
N LEU A 235 14.78 35.53 3.40
CA LEU A 235 13.67 34.84 4.07
C LEU A 235 13.02 35.74 5.13
N GLU A 236 13.80 36.57 5.82
CA GLU A 236 13.29 37.48 6.83
C GLU A 236 12.45 38.60 6.22
N ALA A 237 12.90 39.20 5.11
CA ALA A 237 12.12 40.20 4.38
C ALA A 237 10.80 39.62 3.86
N ALA A 238 10.83 38.42 3.26
CA ALA A 238 9.63 37.74 2.78
C ALA A 238 8.64 37.45 3.93
N ARG A 239 9.12 36.97 5.09
CA ARG A 239 8.29 36.73 6.29
C ARG A 239 7.68 38.01 6.85
N ARG A 240 8.47 39.08 6.97
CA ARG A 240 7.97 40.39 7.43
C ARG A 240 6.93 40.94 6.47
N GLY A 241 7.19 40.87 5.16
CA GLY A 241 6.22 41.26 4.14
C GLY A 241 4.91 40.46 4.27
N ALA A 242 4.98 39.14 4.41
CA ALA A 242 3.79 38.30 4.61
C ALA A 242 3.00 38.69 5.87
N SER A 243 3.65 39.09 6.96
CA SER A 243 2.95 39.55 8.18
C SER A 243 2.30 40.94 8.04
N LEU A 244 2.69 41.73 7.03
CA LEU A 244 2.16 43.07 6.79
C LEU A 244 0.95 43.08 5.85
N VAL A 245 0.61 41.95 5.24
CA VAL A 245 -0.59 41.81 4.41
C VAL A 245 -1.82 41.77 5.30
N ASP A 246 -2.73 42.72 5.08
CA ASP A 246 -4.03 42.71 5.72
C ASP A 246 -5.00 41.85 4.92
N VAL A 247 -5.76 41.00 5.63
CA VAL A 247 -6.62 39.98 5.04
C VAL A 247 -8.02 40.19 5.60
N ASP A 248 -8.91 40.73 4.77
CA ASP A 248 -10.30 40.95 5.14
C ASP A 248 -11.09 39.65 4.97
N LEU A 249 -11.47 39.07 6.10
CA LEU A 249 -12.13 37.77 6.19
C LEU A 249 -13.49 37.94 6.86
N ASP A 250 -14.50 37.34 6.25
CA ASP A 250 -15.82 37.15 6.86
C ASP A 250 -15.94 35.68 7.32
N PRO A 251 -15.73 35.38 8.61
CA PRO A 251 -15.60 34.01 9.09
C PRO A 251 -16.89 33.21 8.95
N LEU A 252 -16.74 31.95 8.58
CA LEU A 252 -17.84 30.99 8.52
C LEU A 252 -17.64 29.87 9.55
N PRO A 253 -18.72 29.21 10.00
CA PRO A 253 -18.59 28.03 10.85
C PRO A 253 -17.79 26.93 10.14
N GLY A 254 -16.74 26.44 10.80
CA GLY A 254 -15.98 25.28 10.33
C GLY A 254 -16.66 23.95 10.67
N VAL A 255 -16.32 22.90 9.93
CA VAL A 255 -16.76 21.52 10.20
C VAL A 255 -15.54 20.66 10.46
N PHE A 256 -15.50 20.00 11.62
CA PHE A 256 -14.30 19.30 12.12
C PHE A 256 -14.53 17.82 12.43
N ASP A 257 -15.77 17.32 12.29
CA ASP A 257 -16.12 15.93 12.46
C ASP A 257 -16.79 15.43 11.16
N PRO A 258 -16.29 14.32 10.56
CA PRO A 258 -16.79 13.84 9.27
C PRO A 258 -18.22 13.29 9.35
N VAL A 259 -18.70 12.86 10.52
CA VAL A 259 -20.10 12.43 10.70
C VAL A 259 -21.02 13.65 10.74
N ARG A 260 -20.65 14.68 11.50
CA ARG A 260 -21.39 15.96 11.52
C ARG A 260 -21.40 16.65 10.16
N ALA A 261 -20.36 16.48 9.35
CA ALA A 261 -20.31 17.01 8.00
C ALA A 261 -21.40 16.45 7.07
N LEU A 262 -21.95 15.28 7.39
CA LEU A 262 -23.02 14.61 6.64
C LEU A 262 -24.42 14.97 7.12
N GLU A 263 -24.56 15.68 8.25
CA GLU A 263 -25.85 16.06 8.80
C GLU A 263 -26.54 17.12 7.92
N PRO A 264 -27.88 17.09 7.77
CA PRO A 264 -28.61 18.13 7.06
C PRO A 264 -28.35 19.51 7.65
N GLY A 265 -27.98 20.48 6.80
CA GLY A 265 -27.68 21.85 7.21
C GLY A 265 -26.26 22.07 7.74
N ALA A 266 -25.39 21.04 7.72
CA ALA A 266 -23.97 21.23 7.99
C ALA A 266 -23.36 22.27 7.03
N PRO A 267 -22.47 23.16 7.51
CA PRO A 267 -21.78 24.11 6.65
C PRO A 267 -21.09 23.40 5.48
N LEU A 268 -21.30 23.89 4.27
CA LEU A 268 -20.70 23.32 3.06
C LEU A 268 -19.25 23.83 2.91
N ILE A 269 -18.33 22.90 2.67
CA ILE A 269 -16.93 23.22 2.35
C ILE A 269 -16.79 23.64 0.88
N HIS A 270 -17.48 22.92 0.00
CA HIS A 270 -17.56 23.22 -1.42
C HIS A 270 -19.00 23.61 -1.77
N GLU A 271 -19.17 24.87 -2.18
CA GLU A 271 -20.45 25.42 -2.58
C GLU A 271 -20.97 24.74 -3.85
N GLY A 272 -22.30 24.69 -4.01
CA GLY A 272 -22.95 24.07 -5.17
C GLY A 272 -22.95 22.54 -5.19
N ARG A 273 -22.41 21.88 -4.15
CA ARG A 273 -22.53 20.41 -3.97
C ARG A 273 -23.76 20.05 -3.14
N GLU A 274 -24.26 18.83 -3.33
CA GLU A 274 -25.41 18.27 -2.60
C GLU A 274 -25.10 17.96 -1.11
N GLY A 275 -23.84 18.15 -0.69
CA GLY A 275 -23.38 17.95 0.68
C GLY A 275 -21.85 17.95 0.77
N ASN A 276 -21.31 17.53 1.91
CA ASN A 276 -19.86 17.40 2.11
C ASN A 276 -19.29 16.01 1.72
N VAL A 277 -19.97 15.26 0.86
CA VAL A 277 -19.48 13.96 0.37
C VAL A 277 -18.55 14.21 -0.81
N ALA A 278 -17.25 13.92 -0.62
CA ALA A 278 -16.26 14.01 -1.71
C ALA A 278 -16.34 12.80 -2.66
N ALA A 279 -16.53 11.59 -2.12
CA ALA A 279 -16.66 10.37 -2.89
C ALA A 279 -17.47 9.32 -2.12
N SER A 280 -18.18 8.46 -2.84
CA SER A 280 -18.92 7.32 -2.29
C SER A 280 -18.69 6.08 -3.14
N GLY A 281 -18.65 4.91 -2.51
CA GLY A 281 -18.57 3.62 -3.20
C GLY A 281 -19.41 2.57 -2.49
N PHE A 282 -19.92 1.61 -3.25
CA PHE A 282 -20.69 0.49 -2.73
C PHE A 282 -20.15 -0.81 -3.31
N VAL A 283 -19.80 -1.76 -2.44
CA VAL A 283 -19.34 -3.09 -2.84
C VAL A 283 -20.18 -4.12 -2.08
N ARG A 284 -20.90 -4.96 -2.84
CA ARG A 284 -21.69 -6.07 -2.29
C ARG A 284 -21.27 -7.37 -2.94
N ARG A 285 -21.14 -8.42 -2.13
CA ARG A 285 -20.93 -9.79 -2.59
C ARG A 285 -21.86 -10.72 -1.83
N GLY A 286 -22.73 -11.42 -2.55
CA GLY A 286 -23.77 -12.28 -1.96
C GLY A 286 -24.95 -11.48 -1.39
N ASP A 287 -25.79 -12.18 -0.63
CA ASP A 287 -26.93 -11.64 0.11
C ASP A 287 -26.52 -11.49 1.58
N VAL A 288 -26.09 -10.29 1.96
CA VAL A 288 -25.51 -10.04 3.29
C VAL A 288 -26.59 -10.06 4.34
N GLU A 289 -27.76 -9.51 4.03
CA GLU A 289 -28.92 -9.43 4.90
C GLU A 289 -29.43 -10.83 5.25
N ALA A 290 -29.58 -11.72 4.26
CA ALA A 290 -29.96 -13.11 4.51
C ALA A 290 -28.89 -13.87 5.33
N LEU A 291 -27.61 -13.64 5.05
CA LEU A 291 -26.51 -14.26 5.81
C LEU A 291 -26.50 -13.81 7.26
N LEU A 292 -26.60 -12.50 7.53
CA LEU A 292 -26.65 -11.96 8.89
C LEU A 292 -27.89 -12.47 9.63
N ALA A 293 -29.04 -12.59 8.96
CA ALA A 293 -30.25 -13.15 9.56
C ALA A 293 -30.12 -14.65 9.91
N SER A 294 -29.21 -15.37 9.24
CA SER A 294 -28.92 -16.78 9.53
C SER A 294 -27.84 -17.00 10.59
N CYS A 295 -27.17 -15.94 11.04
CA CYS A 295 -26.12 -16.03 12.04
C CYS A 295 -26.69 -16.21 13.46
N ASP A 296 -26.07 -17.10 14.25
CA ASP A 296 -26.38 -17.29 15.67
C ASP A 296 -26.03 -16.04 16.50
N HIS A 297 -24.99 -15.31 16.09
CA HIS A 297 -24.54 -14.09 16.76
C HIS A 297 -24.25 -13.00 15.75
N VAL A 298 -24.73 -11.79 16.04
CA VAL A 298 -24.43 -10.57 15.27
C VAL A 298 -23.97 -9.50 16.24
N VAL A 299 -22.84 -8.87 15.92
CA VAL A 299 -22.28 -7.74 16.68
C VAL A 299 -22.12 -6.56 15.74
N GLU A 300 -22.48 -5.38 16.20
CA GLU A 300 -22.25 -4.12 15.49
C GLU A 300 -21.47 -3.18 16.39
N GLU A 301 -20.36 -2.65 15.87
CA GLU A 301 -19.48 -1.75 16.61
C GLU A 301 -19.02 -0.58 15.73
N THR A 302 -18.81 0.58 16.35
CA THR A 302 -18.32 1.79 15.65
C THR A 302 -16.94 2.17 16.15
N PHE A 303 -15.96 2.18 15.24
CA PHE A 303 -14.57 2.50 15.52
C PHE A 303 -14.23 3.91 15.02
N ARG A 304 -13.43 4.63 15.81
CA ARG A 304 -12.92 5.97 15.46
C ARG A 304 -11.40 5.93 15.37
N PHE A 305 -10.86 6.38 14.25
CA PHE A 305 -9.43 6.45 13.98
C PHE A 305 -9.01 7.91 13.83
N ALA A 306 -7.96 8.31 14.53
CA ALA A 306 -7.41 9.65 14.41
C ALA A 306 -6.76 9.86 13.03
N ALA A 307 -6.78 11.11 12.55
CA ALA A 307 -5.91 11.51 11.45
C ALA A 307 -4.44 11.41 11.87
N GLN A 308 -3.54 11.20 10.91
CA GLN A 308 -2.10 11.04 11.19
C GLN A 308 -1.26 11.88 10.22
N GLU A 309 -0.25 12.56 10.76
CA GLU A 309 0.78 13.25 10.01
C GLU A 309 1.91 12.28 9.63
N HIS A 310 2.44 12.44 8.42
CA HIS A 310 3.57 11.69 7.88
C HIS A 310 4.87 11.99 8.63
N ALA A 311 5.06 13.25 9.03
CA ALA A 311 6.20 13.72 9.82
C ALA A 311 7.57 13.33 9.24
N TYR A 312 7.70 13.31 7.91
CA TYR A 312 8.99 13.15 7.24
C TYR A 312 10.00 14.20 7.70
N LEU A 313 11.29 13.83 7.79
CA LEU A 313 12.31 14.68 8.40
C LEU A 313 12.62 15.93 7.56
N GLU A 314 12.80 15.76 6.25
CA GLU A 314 12.90 16.88 5.31
C GLU A 314 11.48 17.39 5.03
N THR A 315 11.15 18.62 5.42
CA THR A 315 9.88 19.25 5.03
C THR A 315 9.82 19.50 3.53
N GLU A 316 8.66 19.92 3.05
CA GLU A 316 8.46 20.29 1.67
C GLU A 316 9.32 21.52 1.35
N GLY A 317 10.14 21.40 0.31
CA GLY A 317 11.03 22.46 -0.11
C GLY A 317 11.60 22.23 -1.50
N GLY A 318 12.09 23.31 -2.10
CA GLY A 318 12.73 23.27 -3.39
C GLY A 318 13.13 24.64 -3.90
N VAL A 319 13.70 24.63 -5.11
CA VAL A 319 14.10 25.82 -5.87
C VAL A 319 13.52 25.75 -7.28
N ALA A 320 13.04 26.87 -7.79
CA ALA A 320 12.51 26.99 -9.15
C ALA A 320 13.06 28.23 -9.87
N ARG A 321 13.13 28.13 -11.20
CA ARG A 321 13.60 29.16 -12.13
C ARG A 321 12.74 29.14 -13.38
N TYR A 322 12.48 30.31 -13.95
CA TYR A 322 11.80 30.44 -15.23
C TYR A 322 12.63 31.32 -16.16
N ASP A 323 13.02 30.80 -17.32
CA ASP A 323 13.86 31.52 -18.30
C ASP A 323 13.05 32.26 -19.38
N GLY A 324 11.73 32.35 -19.22
CA GLY A 324 10.81 32.88 -20.23
C GLY A 324 10.24 31.81 -21.17
N GLN A 325 10.73 30.57 -21.11
CA GLN A 325 10.24 29.44 -21.90
C GLN A 325 9.95 28.20 -21.04
N ILE A 326 10.91 27.81 -20.19
CA ILE A 326 10.85 26.59 -19.40
C ILE A 326 10.88 26.93 -17.91
N LEU A 327 9.85 26.50 -17.18
CA LEU A 327 9.84 26.47 -15.73
C LEU A 327 10.59 25.22 -15.26
N THR A 328 11.78 25.39 -14.70
CA THR A 328 12.56 24.30 -14.09
C THR A 328 12.47 24.37 -12.59
N MET A 329 12.12 23.27 -11.93
CA MET A 329 12.13 23.17 -10.46
C MET A 329 12.78 21.89 -9.96
N GLU A 330 13.65 22.03 -8.97
CA GLU A 330 14.18 20.94 -8.15
C GLU A 330 13.42 20.93 -6.83
N VAL A 331 12.60 19.91 -6.60
CA VAL A 331 11.62 19.91 -5.50
C VAL A 331 11.50 18.54 -4.84
N SER A 332 11.27 18.56 -3.52
CA SER A 332 11.07 17.36 -2.72
C SER A 332 9.71 16.72 -3.05
N THR A 333 9.70 15.78 -4.00
CA THR A 333 8.49 15.11 -4.53
C THR A 333 8.71 13.63 -4.82
N ARG A 334 7.63 12.83 -4.82
CA ARG A 334 7.63 11.44 -5.28
C ARG A 334 7.15 11.28 -6.72
N ASN A 335 6.47 12.28 -7.27
CA ASN A 335 5.80 12.14 -8.57
C ASN A 335 5.98 13.37 -9.46
N PRO A 336 7.20 13.60 -10.00
CA PRO A 336 7.51 14.79 -10.79
C PRO A 336 6.66 14.91 -12.07
N TRP A 337 6.17 13.79 -12.60
CA TRP A 337 5.29 13.77 -13.77
C TRP A 337 3.90 14.31 -13.47
N ARG A 338 3.34 13.93 -12.32
CA ARG A 338 2.06 14.44 -11.85
C ARG A 338 2.16 15.91 -11.50
N ASP A 339 3.22 16.31 -10.81
CA ASP A 339 3.50 17.72 -10.51
C ASP A 339 3.46 18.56 -11.78
N ARG A 340 4.18 18.13 -12.83
CA ARG A 340 4.20 18.82 -14.12
C ARG A 340 2.80 18.97 -14.74
N ASP A 341 2.00 17.91 -14.70
CA ASP A 341 0.69 17.88 -15.35
C ASP A 341 -0.33 18.76 -14.58
N GLU A 342 -0.28 18.78 -13.25
CA GLU A 342 -1.08 19.69 -12.42
C GLU A 342 -0.64 21.16 -12.56
N LEU A 343 0.66 21.43 -12.57
CA LEU A 343 1.22 22.78 -12.75
C LEU A 343 0.85 23.37 -14.10
N SER A 344 0.90 22.57 -15.16
CA SER A 344 0.50 22.99 -16.51
C SER A 344 -0.90 23.58 -16.51
N ARG A 345 -1.86 22.87 -15.92
CA ARG A 345 -3.26 23.32 -15.82
C ARG A 345 -3.43 24.48 -14.85
N ALA A 346 -2.78 24.45 -13.68
CA ALA A 346 -2.96 25.45 -12.64
C ALA A 346 -2.35 26.80 -13.02
N LEU A 347 -1.13 26.80 -13.57
CA LEU A 347 -0.37 28.01 -13.91
C LEU A 347 -0.55 28.47 -15.36
N GLY A 348 -1.13 27.63 -16.23
CA GLY A 348 -1.42 27.98 -17.62
C GLY A 348 -0.20 27.85 -18.54
N LEU A 349 0.72 26.94 -18.20
CA LEU A 349 1.93 26.67 -18.97
C LEU A 349 1.72 25.42 -19.83
N PRO A 350 2.32 25.34 -21.03
CA PRO A 350 2.33 24.11 -21.80
C PRO A 350 3.17 23.06 -21.06
N ARG A 351 2.77 21.78 -21.18
CA ARG A 351 3.35 20.68 -20.41
C ARG A 351 4.86 20.49 -20.69
N ASP A 352 5.30 20.74 -21.91
CA ASP A 352 6.70 20.73 -22.34
C ASP A 352 7.49 21.99 -21.93
N GLY A 353 6.80 23.05 -21.50
CA GLY A 353 7.38 24.22 -20.84
C GLY A 353 7.66 24.04 -19.35
N ILE A 354 7.57 22.82 -18.81
CA ILE A 354 7.76 22.53 -17.39
C ILE A 354 8.69 21.33 -17.19
N ARG A 355 9.74 21.52 -16.40
CA ARG A 355 10.72 20.51 -16.01
C ARG A 355 10.76 20.36 -14.49
N VAL A 356 10.36 19.19 -13.99
CA VAL A 356 10.42 18.86 -12.56
C VAL A 356 11.54 17.85 -12.32
N ILE A 357 12.45 18.19 -11.40
CA ILE A 357 13.59 17.35 -10.99
C ILE A 357 13.34 16.92 -9.54
N ALA A 358 13.31 15.61 -9.31
CA ALA A 358 13.16 15.02 -7.98
C ALA A 358 14.53 14.51 -7.51
N PRO A 359 15.24 15.23 -6.61
CA PRO A 359 16.49 14.76 -6.03
C PRO A 359 16.23 13.68 -4.95
N SER A 360 17.26 13.35 -4.16
CA SER A 360 17.07 12.49 -3.00
C SER A 360 16.00 13.05 -2.05
N LEU A 361 15.15 12.15 -1.56
CA LEU A 361 13.96 12.51 -0.78
C LEU A 361 14.17 12.17 0.70
N GLY A 362 14.04 13.16 1.60
CA GLY A 362 14.14 13.00 3.05
C GLY A 362 12.86 12.46 3.70
N GLY A 363 12.25 11.46 3.07
CA GLY A 363 10.97 10.88 3.45
C GLY A 363 9.76 11.53 2.75
N GLY A 364 8.70 10.74 2.58
CA GLY A 364 7.46 11.18 1.95
C GLY A 364 6.22 10.44 2.48
N PHE A 365 6.27 9.11 2.56
CA PHE A 365 5.25 8.26 3.22
C PHE A 365 3.79 8.40 2.77
N GLY A 366 3.53 9.06 1.64
CA GLY A 366 2.17 9.50 1.29
C GLY A 366 2.16 10.98 0.93
N GLY A 367 2.72 11.81 1.82
CA GLY A 367 2.46 13.23 1.85
C GLY A 367 3.20 14.11 0.84
N LYS A 368 4.02 13.51 -0.03
CA LYS A 368 4.71 14.19 -1.14
C LYS A 368 4.40 13.55 -2.50
N ASP A 369 3.20 12.96 -2.64
CA ASP A 369 2.78 12.33 -3.92
C ASP A 369 2.15 13.27 -4.94
N GLY A 370 1.68 14.43 -4.49
CA GLY A 370 1.06 15.45 -5.33
C GLY A 370 1.63 16.84 -5.04
N VAL A 371 1.02 17.84 -5.66
CA VAL A 371 1.41 19.24 -5.48
C VAL A 371 1.06 19.71 -4.07
N VAL A 372 2.08 20.12 -3.31
CA VAL A 372 1.95 20.76 -1.99
C VAL A 372 2.53 22.17 -2.04
N ILE A 373 3.74 22.32 -2.59
CA ILE A 373 4.44 23.62 -2.68
C ILE A 373 4.68 24.05 -4.12
N GLN A 374 4.62 23.10 -5.06
CA GLN A 374 5.07 23.26 -6.43
C GLN A 374 4.28 24.37 -7.13
N GLY A 375 2.98 24.49 -6.86
CA GLY A 375 2.14 25.56 -7.42
C GLY A 375 2.58 26.95 -6.97
N LEU A 376 2.82 27.12 -5.66
CA LEU A 376 3.30 28.38 -5.08
C LEU A 376 4.71 28.71 -5.58
N LEU A 377 5.62 27.74 -5.55
CA LEU A 377 7.00 27.90 -5.98
C LEU A 377 7.09 28.20 -7.49
N GLY A 378 6.27 27.53 -8.30
CA GLY A 378 6.16 27.77 -9.74
C GLY A 378 5.63 29.17 -10.05
N LEU A 379 4.56 29.60 -9.36
CA LEU A 379 4.05 30.96 -9.48
C LEU A 379 5.12 31.99 -9.11
N ALA A 380 5.85 31.78 -8.01
CA ALA A 380 6.92 32.69 -7.62
C ALA A 380 8.02 32.80 -8.68
N ALA A 381 8.43 31.69 -9.28
CA ALA A 381 9.46 31.66 -10.32
C ALA A 381 9.01 32.37 -11.62
N LEU A 382 7.72 32.32 -11.97
CA LEU A 382 7.17 33.07 -13.10
C LEU A 382 7.27 34.59 -12.91
N HIS A 383 7.38 35.05 -11.66
CA HIS A 383 7.40 36.47 -11.27
C HIS A 383 8.73 36.90 -10.62
N SER A 384 9.80 36.12 -10.79
CA SER A 384 11.11 36.42 -10.20
C SER A 384 12.10 37.10 -11.15
N GLU A 385 11.67 37.38 -12.39
CA GLU A 385 12.52 37.94 -13.46
C GLU A 385 13.75 37.06 -13.75
N GLY A 386 13.55 35.73 -13.80
CA GLY A 386 14.61 34.76 -14.08
C GLY A 386 15.51 34.38 -12.91
N ARG A 387 15.36 35.06 -11.76
CA ARG A 387 16.09 34.73 -10.53
C ARG A 387 15.63 33.38 -9.95
N PRO A 388 16.53 32.61 -9.31
CA PRO A 388 16.11 31.43 -8.57
C PRO A 388 15.18 31.84 -7.44
N VAL A 389 14.11 31.08 -7.25
CA VAL A 389 13.23 31.23 -6.11
C VAL A 389 13.33 29.99 -5.24
N LYS A 390 13.50 30.20 -3.93
CA LYS A 390 13.47 29.15 -2.93
C LYS A 390 12.24 29.26 -2.05
N MET A 391 11.64 28.11 -1.78
CA MET A 391 10.60 27.96 -0.78
C MET A 391 10.87 26.69 0.02
N VAL A 392 10.82 26.79 1.34
CA VAL A 392 10.92 25.65 2.25
C VAL A 392 9.95 25.88 3.39
N PHE A 393 9.03 24.93 3.58
CA PHE A 393 8.08 25.00 4.68
C PHE A 393 8.78 24.82 6.02
N SER A 394 8.34 25.61 7.01
CA SER A 394 8.64 25.30 8.39
C SER A 394 7.95 24.00 8.82
N ARG A 395 8.39 23.39 9.92
CA ARG A 395 7.69 22.22 10.48
C ARG A 395 6.21 22.51 10.79
N GLN A 396 5.92 23.70 11.33
CA GLN A 396 4.55 24.12 11.62
C GLN A 396 3.70 24.25 10.35
N GLU A 397 4.27 24.82 9.29
CA GLU A 397 3.59 24.96 8.00
C GLU A 397 3.38 23.61 7.32
N SER A 398 4.35 22.70 7.39
CA SER A 398 4.21 21.30 6.94
C SER A 398 3.03 20.62 7.64
N PHE A 399 2.93 20.73 8.97
CA PHE A 399 1.79 20.17 9.71
C PHE A 399 0.44 20.82 9.33
N LEU A 400 0.43 22.11 9.04
CA LEU A 400 -0.79 22.83 8.66
C LEU A 400 -1.26 22.52 7.24
N CYS A 401 -0.33 22.35 6.29
CA CYS A 401 -0.61 22.38 4.86
C CYS A 401 -0.46 21.03 4.16
N SER A 402 0.34 20.11 4.69
CA SER A 402 0.57 18.81 4.05
C SER A 402 -0.69 17.95 4.08
N PRO A 403 -0.89 17.05 3.11
CA PRO A 403 -1.93 16.03 3.20
C PRO A 403 -1.68 15.12 4.42
N LYS A 404 -2.75 14.50 4.92
CA LYS A 404 -2.71 13.63 6.10
C LYS A 404 -3.30 12.26 5.78
N ARG A 405 -3.00 11.26 6.61
CA ARG A 405 -3.86 10.09 6.70
C ARG A 405 -5.24 10.55 7.20
N HIS A 406 -6.29 10.19 6.48
CA HIS A 406 -7.66 10.48 6.88
C HIS A 406 -7.97 9.90 8.26
N GLY A 407 -8.55 10.73 9.14
CA GLY A 407 -9.32 10.20 10.26
C GLY A 407 -10.57 9.52 9.72
N ALA A 408 -11.03 8.46 10.38
CA ALA A 408 -12.15 7.66 9.88
C ALA A 408 -13.09 7.28 11.03
N VAL A 409 -14.38 7.23 10.73
CA VAL A 409 -15.40 6.62 11.57
C VAL A 409 -16.00 5.48 10.76
N THR A 410 -15.86 4.26 11.28
CA THR A 410 -16.29 3.05 10.58
C THR A 410 -17.21 2.24 11.48
N THR A 411 -18.43 2.00 11.03
CA THR A 411 -19.35 1.05 11.65
C THR A 411 -19.19 -0.30 10.95
N LEU A 412 -18.99 -1.36 11.74
CA LEU A 412 -18.82 -2.72 11.25
C LEU A 412 -19.88 -3.62 11.88
N THR A 413 -20.64 -4.30 11.04
CA THR A 413 -21.58 -5.36 11.44
C THR A 413 -20.97 -6.70 11.07
N LEU A 414 -20.87 -7.60 12.04
CA LEU A 414 -20.21 -8.90 11.93
C LEU A 414 -21.17 -10.01 12.35
N GLY A 415 -21.36 -11.01 11.51
CA GLY A 415 -22.16 -12.20 11.79
C GLY A 415 -21.30 -13.44 12.00
N CYS A 416 -21.69 -14.29 12.95
CA CYS A 416 -21.12 -15.61 13.21
C CYS A 416 -22.25 -16.64 13.25
N ASP A 417 -22.12 -17.69 12.44
CA ASP A 417 -23.07 -18.81 12.32
C ASP A 417 -22.80 -19.94 13.32
N GLY A 418 -21.95 -19.69 14.33
CA GLY A 418 -21.60 -20.68 15.33
C GLY A 418 -20.79 -21.88 14.83
N TYR A 419 -20.56 -22.02 13.52
CA TYR A 419 -19.90 -23.20 12.92
C TYR A 419 -18.45 -23.38 13.40
N GLY A 420 -17.79 -22.29 13.81
CA GLY A 420 -16.45 -22.30 14.39
C GLY A 420 -15.31 -22.34 13.37
N GLY A 421 -15.61 -22.42 12.07
CA GLY A 421 -14.58 -22.55 11.02
C GLY A 421 -13.62 -21.38 10.88
N CYS A 422 -13.95 -20.19 11.41
CA CYS A 422 -13.07 -19.02 11.34
C CYS A 422 -12.05 -18.92 12.48
N GLY A 423 -12.32 -19.56 13.62
CA GLY A 423 -11.52 -19.44 14.84
C GLY A 423 -11.45 -18.05 15.45
N GLY A 424 -12.27 -17.08 15.03
CA GLY A 424 -12.19 -15.70 15.52
C GLY A 424 -12.52 -15.53 17.01
N CYS A 425 -13.26 -16.47 17.59
CA CYS A 425 -13.67 -16.47 19.00
C CYS A 425 -12.78 -17.34 19.91
N THR A 426 -11.51 -17.57 19.53
CA THR A 426 -10.58 -18.29 20.40
C THR A 426 -10.48 -17.59 21.75
N ILE A 427 -10.64 -18.37 22.82
CA ILE A 427 -10.35 -18.02 24.21
C ILE A 427 -9.43 -19.08 24.80
N LEU A 428 -8.78 -18.79 25.93
CA LEU A 428 -8.08 -19.82 26.70
C LEU A 428 -8.97 -20.30 27.84
N VAL A 429 -9.13 -21.62 27.94
CA VAL A 429 -9.79 -22.30 29.06
C VAL A 429 -8.76 -23.16 29.75
N ASP A 430 -8.44 -22.83 31.01
CA ASP A 430 -7.33 -23.41 31.77
C ASP A 430 -6.00 -23.38 31.01
N GLY A 431 -5.81 -22.37 30.16
CA GLY A 431 -4.60 -22.16 29.38
C GLY A 431 -4.57 -22.82 28.00
N GLU A 432 -5.59 -23.59 27.63
CA GLU A 432 -5.70 -24.20 26.30
C GLU A 432 -6.66 -23.43 25.39
N SER A 433 -6.33 -23.33 24.11
CA SER A 433 -7.20 -22.66 23.14
C SER A 433 -8.50 -23.45 22.91
N ARG A 434 -9.63 -22.74 22.96
CA ARG A 434 -10.97 -23.24 22.65
C ARG A 434 -11.77 -22.20 21.91
N LEU A 435 -12.74 -22.65 21.10
CA LEU A 435 -13.67 -21.76 20.40
C LEU A 435 -14.86 -21.48 21.30
N ALA A 436 -15.02 -20.23 21.74
CA ALA A 436 -16.09 -19.86 22.65
C ALA A 436 -17.48 -20.20 22.09
N CYS A 437 -17.69 -20.03 20.77
CA CYS A 437 -18.98 -20.31 20.12
C CYS A 437 -19.38 -21.80 20.12
N LEU A 438 -18.44 -22.72 20.36
CA LEU A 438 -18.72 -24.16 20.39
C LEU A 438 -18.82 -24.73 21.82
N MET A 439 -18.66 -23.89 22.85
CA MET A 439 -18.69 -24.32 24.25
C MET A 439 -20.03 -24.00 24.90
N LYS A 440 -20.55 -24.96 25.68
CA LYS A 440 -21.70 -24.74 26.57
C LYS A 440 -21.22 -24.13 27.89
N THR A 441 -22.01 -23.23 28.48
CA THR A 441 -21.69 -22.59 29.77
C THR A 441 -21.38 -23.61 30.88
N ALA A 442 -22.10 -24.73 30.93
CA ALA A 442 -21.85 -25.81 31.89
C ALA A 442 -20.46 -26.46 31.76
N GLN A 443 -19.81 -26.39 30.59
CA GLN A 443 -18.44 -26.89 30.39
C GLN A 443 -17.39 -25.91 30.92
N ILE A 444 -17.79 -24.67 31.19
CA ILE A 444 -16.94 -23.55 31.61
C ILE A 444 -17.04 -23.31 33.12
N GLU A 445 -18.08 -23.79 33.78
CA GLU A 445 -18.27 -23.61 35.22
C GLU A 445 -17.06 -24.11 36.02
N GLY A 446 -16.52 -23.24 36.88
CA GLY A 446 -15.33 -23.52 37.70
C GLY A 446 -13.98 -23.50 36.95
N ARG A 447 -13.97 -23.19 35.65
CA ARG A 447 -12.75 -23.10 34.82
C ARG A 447 -12.17 -21.68 34.82
N HIS A 448 -10.87 -21.57 34.58
CA HIS A 448 -10.20 -20.28 34.43
C HIS A 448 -10.22 -19.83 32.96
N LEU A 449 -10.82 -18.66 32.71
CA LEU A 449 -10.96 -18.10 31.37
C LEU A 449 -10.01 -16.92 31.15
N VAL A 450 -9.37 -16.88 29.98
CA VAL A 450 -8.57 -15.72 29.55
C VAL A 450 -8.96 -15.32 28.13
N THR A 451 -9.33 -14.05 27.98
CA THR A 451 -9.53 -13.36 26.69
C THR A 451 -8.29 -12.56 26.31
N ILE A 452 -8.30 -11.88 25.16
CA ILE A 452 -7.17 -11.05 24.73
C ILE A 452 -6.86 -9.92 25.73
N GLU A 453 -7.89 -9.32 26.33
CA GLU A 453 -7.75 -8.28 27.36
C GLU A 453 -7.15 -8.85 28.67
N GLY A 454 -7.35 -10.14 28.92
CA GLY A 454 -6.75 -10.84 30.05
C GLY A 454 -5.25 -11.04 29.89
N ILE A 455 -4.76 -11.25 28.67
CA ILE A 455 -3.32 -11.43 28.37
C ILE A 455 -2.51 -10.16 28.72
N GLU A 456 -3.08 -8.98 28.47
CA GLU A 456 -2.40 -7.71 28.67
C GLU A 456 -2.13 -7.40 30.16
N LYS A 457 -3.05 -7.79 31.06
CA LYS A 457 -3.02 -7.42 32.48
C LYS A 457 -1.78 -7.90 33.24
N ASP A 458 -1.23 -9.03 32.85
CA ASP A 458 -0.11 -9.65 33.56
C ASP A 458 1.26 -9.24 33.00
N GLY A 459 1.32 -8.49 31.89
CA GLY A 459 2.55 -8.05 31.21
C GLY A 459 3.44 -9.17 30.66
N ARG A 460 3.20 -10.42 31.05
CA ARG A 460 3.98 -11.62 30.73
C ARG A 460 4.14 -11.84 29.22
N PHE A 461 3.12 -11.52 28.44
CA PHE A 461 3.13 -11.68 26.98
C PHE A 461 3.37 -10.37 26.22
N ALA A 462 3.79 -9.29 26.90
CA ALA A 462 4.14 -8.03 26.25
C ALA A 462 5.18 -8.22 25.12
N PRO A 463 6.23 -9.06 25.26
CA PRO A 463 7.18 -9.28 24.15
C PRO A 463 6.56 -9.92 22.91
N LEU A 464 5.52 -10.75 23.08
CA LEU A 464 4.76 -11.33 21.99
C LEU A 464 3.91 -10.26 21.29
N LEU A 465 3.17 -9.45 22.05
CA LEU A 465 2.35 -8.35 21.52
C LEU A 465 3.21 -7.31 20.77
N GLU A 466 4.36 -6.95 21.33
CA GLU A 466 5.34 -6.08 20.67
C GLU A 466 5.91 -6.70 19.39
N ALA A 467 6.14 -8.02 19.37
CA ALA A 467 6.61 -8.71 18.16
C ALA A 467 5.54 -8.69 17.06
N PHE A 468 4.26 -8.81 17.41
CA PHE A 468 3.15 -8.63 16.46
C PHE A 468 3.12 -7.21 15.90
N ALA A 469 3.22 -6.20 16.77
CA ALA A 469 3.24 -4.79 16.37
C ALA A 469 4.42 -4.49 15.42
N SER A 470 5.65 -4.89 15.81
CA SER A 470 6.88 -4.58 15.08
C SER A 470 7.04 -5.38 13.78
N SER A 471 6.45 -6.57 13.67
CA SER A 471 6.49 -7.38 12.45
C SER A 471 5.42 -6.99 11.42
N GLY A 472 4.62 -5.96 11.69
CA GLY A 472 3.47 -5.61 10.85
C GLY A 472 2.40 -6.70 10.83
N ALA A 473 2.34 -7.54 11.87
CA ALA A 473 1.29 -8.56 12.05
C ALA A 473 0.00 -7.97 12.66
N VAL A 474 -0.16 -6.66 12.56
CA VAL A 474 -1.34 -5.87 12.97
C VAL A 474 -2.14 -5.56 11.71
N GLN A 475 -3.20 -6.32 11.50
CA GLN A 475 -4.07 -6.21 10.33
C GLN A 475 -5.44 -5.65 10.74
N CYS A 476 -6.52 -6.12 10.13
CA CYS A 476 -7.90 -5.70 10.34
C CYS A 476 -8.48 -5.96 11.75
N GLY A 477 -7.67 -6.44 12.71
CA GLY A 477 -8.07 -6.61 14.12
C GLY A 477 -9.06 -7.75 14.40
N TYR A 478 -9.69 -8.32 13.37
CA TYR A 478 -10.71 -9.38 13.53
C TYR A 478 -10.13 -10.72 14.01
N CYS A 479 -9.11 -11.24 13.32
CA CYS A 479 -8.52 -12.55 13.63
C CYS A 479 -7.26 -12.47 14.50
N THR A 480 -6.60 -11.31 14.55
CA THR A 480 -5.32 -11.13 15.25
C THR A 480 -5.42 -11.45 16.74
N PRO A 481 -6.44 -11.01 17.49
CA PRO A 481 -6.60 -11.38 18.90
C PRO A 481 -6.64 -12.89 19.13
N ALA A 482 -7.41 -13.61 18.29
CA ALA A 482 -7.54 -15.05 18.37
C ALA A 482 -6.22 -15.77 18.03
N MET A 483 -5.48 -15.27 17.03
CA MET A 483 -4.15 -15.78 16.67
C MET A 483 -3.13 -15.55 17.78
N VAL A 484 -3.20 -14.42 18.51
CA VAL A 484 -2.36 -14.18 19.69
C VAL A 484 -2.69 -15.20 20.79
N LEU A 485 -3.96 -15.46 21.07
CA LEU A 485 -4.38 -16.46 22.07
C LEU A 485 -3.93 -17.88 21.67
N ALA A 486 -4.08 -18.27 20.41
CA ALA A 486 -3.58 -19.55 19.88
C ALA A 486 -2.04 -19.64 19.96
N ALA A 487 -1.33 -18.53 19.70
CA ALA A 487 0.11 -18.46 19.89
C ALA A 487 0.51 -18.58 21.37
N VAL A 488 -0.24 -17.99 22.31
CA VAL A 488 0.00 -18.16 23.75
C VAL A 488 -0.13 -19.62 24.17
N ASP A 489 -1.18 -20.31 23.74
CA ASP A 489 -1.35 -21.75 23.98
C ASP A 489 -0.15 -22.55 23.43
N LEU A 490 0.25 -22.29 22.17
CA LEU A 490 1.44 -22.90 21.58
C LEU A 490 2.69 -22.66 22.44
N LEU A 491 2.95 -21.41 22.85
CA LEU A 491 4.17 -21.05 23.55
C LEU A 491 4.25 -21.62 24.97
N ARG A 492 3.11 -21.89 25.61
CA ARG A 492 3.05 -22.63 26.89
C ARG A 492 3.49 -24.08 26.72
N ARG A 493 3.16 -24.70 25.59
CA ARG A 493 3.51 -26.10 25.26
C ARG A 493 4.90 -26.25 24.65
N ASN A 494 5.32 -25.26 23.87
CA ASN A 494 6.61 -25.21 23.20
C ASN A 494 7.15 -23.77 23.20
N GLY A 495 8.12 -23.50 24.08
CA GLY A 495 8.71 -22.17 24.20
C GLY A 495 9.69 -21.78 23.08
N ASP A 496 9.99 -22.68 22.14
CA ASP A 496 10.82 -22.40 20.97
C ASP A 496 10.27 -23.08 19.71
N PRO A 497 9.11 -22.65 19.20
CA PRO A 497 8.51 -23.23 18.02
C PRO A 497 9.19 -22.73 16.74
N ASP A 498 9.28 -23.60 15.74
CA ASP A 498 9.61 -23.20 14.37
C ASP A 498 8.39 -22.63 13.63
N GLU A 499 8.60 -22.07 12.44
CA GLU A 499 7.53 -21.42 11.66
C GLU A 499 6.42 -22.42 11.24
N GLU A 500 6.76 -23.69 11.01
CA GLU A 500 5.79 -24.72 10.61
C GLU A 500 4.87 -25.08 11.78
N GLN A 501 5.44 -25.26 12.98
CA GLN A 501 4.69 -25.48 14.21
C GLN A 501 3.78 -24.32 14.57
N VAL A 502 4.22 -23.08 14.29
CA VAL A 502 3.36 -21.90 14.45
C VAL A 502 2.20 -21.93 13.46
N LEU A 503 2.46 -22.19 12.18
CA LEU A 503 1.40 -22.23 11.17
C LEU A 503 0.38 -23.33 11.46
N GLU A 504 0.82 -24.50 11.94
CA GLU A 504 -0.06 -25.57 12.37
C GLU A 504 -0.95 -25.14 13.54
N ALA A 505 -0.37 -24.50 14.56
CA ALA A 505 -1.13 -24.01 15.71
C ALA A 505 -2.17 -22.94 15.34
N LEU A 506 -1.89 -22.14 14.30
CA LEU A 506 -2.78 -21.09 13.80
C LEU A 506 -3.75 -21.56 12.71
N SER A 507 -3.70 -22.83 12.30
CA SER A 507 -4.50 -23.37 11.19
C SER A 507 -6.02 -23.24 11.41
N GLY A 508 -6.45 -23.20 12.67
CA GLY A 508 -7.84 -22.96 13.07
C GLY A 508 -8.27 -21.48 13.02
N ASN A 509 -7.36 -20.53 12.83
CA ASN A 509 -7.66 -19.10 12.80
C ASN A 509 -7.57 -18.55 11.37
N LEU A 510 -8.71 -18.30 10.74
CA LEU A 510 -8.75 -17.80 9.37
C LEU A 510 -8.60 -16.27 9.32
N CYS A 511 -7.57 -15.80 8.62
CA CYS A 511 -7.36 -14.41 8.27
C CYS A 511 -7.80 -14.11 6.83
N ARG A 512 -8.77 -13.21 6.67
CA ARG A 512 -9.17 -12.66 5.37
C ARG A 512 -8.16 -11.63 4.83
N CYS A 513 -7.42 -10.96 5.72
CA CYS A 513 -6.45 -9.92 5.40
C CYS A 513 -5.10 -10.50 4.89
N THR A 514 -4.95 -11.83 4.82
CA THR A 514 -3.74 -12.59 4.45
C THR A 514 -2.58 -12.44 5.45
N GLY A 515 -1.31 -12.60 5.06
CA GLY A 515 -0.17 -12.27 5.94
C GLY A 515 0.22 -13.30 7.02
N TYR A 516 -0.21 -14.57 6.93
CA TYR A 516 0.17 -15.61 7.91
C TYR A 516 1.67 -15.72 8.17
N ARG A 517 2.51 -15.42 7.18
CA ARG A 517 3.97 -15.42 7.35
C ARG A 517 4.47 -14.33 8.29
N SER A 518 3.92 -13.11 8.23
CA SER A 518 4.32 -12.04 9.17
C SER A 518 3.84 -12.34 10.58
N ILE A 519 2.66 -12.95 10.71
CA ILE A 519 2.15 -13.47 11.99
C ILE A 519 3.04 -14.58 12.52
N ALA A 520 3.40 -15.58 11.71
CA ALA A 520 4.24 -16.68 12.15
C ALA A 520 5.63 -16.21 12.59
N ARG A 521 6.23 -15.29 11.83
CA ARG A 521 7.49 -14.62 12.21
C ARG A 521 7.36 -13.83 13.50
N ALA A 522 6.24 -13.15 13.73
CA ALA A 522 5.99 -12.43 14.97
C ALA A 522 5.94 -13.36 16.17
N VAL A 523 5.30 -14.53 16.04
CA VAL A 523 5.25 -15.53 17.11
C VAL A 523 6.65 -16.08 17.41
N VAL A 524 7.41 -16.47 16.38
CA VAL A 524 8.80 -16.96 16.55
C VAL A 524 9.69 -15.89 17.20
N ALA A 525 9.60 -14.64 16.74
CA ALA A 525 10.34 -13.52 17.31
C ALA A 525 9.92 -13.22 18.76
N GLY A 526 8.62 -13.27 19.04
CA GLY A 526 8.06 -13.12 20.38
C GLY A 526 8.56 -14.21 21.33
N ALA A 527 8.53 -15.48 20.90
CA ALA A 527 9.04 -16.62 21.65
C ALA A 527 10.51 -16.41 22.05
N LYS A 528 11.34 -16.01 21.08
CA LYS A 528 12.76 -15.69 21.31
C LYS A 528 12.92 -14.60 22.37
N LYS A 529 12.22 -13.48 22.23
CA LYS A 529 12.28 -12.36 23.20
C LYS A 529 11.84 -12.78 24.60
N MET A 530 10.79 -13.57 24.71
CA MET A 530 10.29 -14.08 26.00
C MET A 530 11.32 -14.95 26.70
N ARG A 531 12.05 -15.80 25.95
CA ARG A 531 13.16 -16.60 26.50
C ARG A 531 14.33 -15.74 26.96
N GLU A 532 14.72 -14.75 26.16
CA GLU A 532 15.80 -13.81 26.50
C GLU A 532 15.46 -12.99 27.77
N ALA A 533 14.18 -12.66 27.96
CA ALA A 533 13.69 -11.97 29.15
C ALA A 533 13.50 -12.87 30.39
N GLY A 534 13.80 -14.18 30.29
CA GLY A 534 13.59 -15.13 31.39
C GLY A 534 12.12 -15.31 31.78
N THR A 535 11.19 -14.98 30.88
CA THR A 535 9.76 -15.10 31.15
C THR A 535 9.40 -16.58 31.22
N CYS A 536 9.02 -17.07 32.40
CA CYS A 536 8.53 -18.43 32.55
C CYS A 536 7.30 -18.60 31.64
N LEU A 537 7.17 -19.74 30.95
CA LEU A 537 6.07 -20.03 30.02
C LEU A 537 5.06 -21.06 30.58
N SER A 538 5.34 -21.65 31.75
CA SER A 538 4.46 -22.61 32.45
C SER A 538 3.35 -21.96 33.27
#